data_AF-A0A8T5PXS3-F1
#
_entry.id   AF-A0A8T5PXS3-F1
#
_cell.length_a   1.000
_cell.length_b   1.000
_cell.length_c   1.000
_cell.angle_alpha   90.00
_cell.angle_beta   90.00
_cell.angle_gamma   90.00
#
_symmetry.space_group_name_H-M   'P 1'
#
loop_
_entity.id
_entity.type
_entity.pdbx_description
1 polymer ?
#
loop_
_entity_poly.entity_id
_entity_poly.type
_entity_poly.pdbx_seq_one_letter_code
_entity_poly.pdbx_strand_id
1 'polypeptide(L)'
;MLKIQGGFKIKKKKTRGIKKKTIKKISAVVVLVAVLAVVLYFAFATLKPAKAIATVNGEAITNRELEDKYNRLPDEYKLFISKEDFLDQIINVKLLLQEAREQAVVVSEDEIDFEINTLKKQAPTEKAFEELLKQQDTTLNELKEQLHEQLTINKLLDHEVVSKIEVSESKVLEYYKDNQDYFDENDIPYSEAKEDIRNILLNDLSSNVIDIYINQLRSDAVITKDGIKVTSGIETFTRTDDSTCKKEGKVIIRLFSSSKNSASRWISRAFDDVADEYGDEIIAYHWQLDTGDNTLTSVEETGVPKAEVDVFRKYNPENTVPTYIFGCKYVRVGNSYSSLEEEKAEFRRVIEKFLV
;
A
#
# COMPACT_ATOMS: atom_id res chain seq x y z
N MET A 1 -29.01 92.52 9.41
CA MET A 1 -29.34 91.34 10.23
C MET A 1 -28.38 90.21 9.88
N LEU A 2 -27.84 89.57 10.91
CA LEU A 2 -27.24 88.21 10.97
C LEU A 2 -25.87 87.92 10.30
N LYS A 3 -24.96 87.48 11.18
CA LYS A 3 -23.66 86.79 10.99
C LYS A 3 -23.81 85.52 10.14
N ILE A 4 -22.70 85.05 9.55
CA ILE A 4 -22.06 83.74 9.84
C ILE A 4 -20.61 83.73 9.33
N GLN A 5 -19.74 83.22 10.19
CA GLN A 5 -18.30 82.98 10.04
C GLN A 5 -18.02 81.75 9.16
N GLY A 6 -16.81 81.67 8.57
CA GLY A 6 -16.30 80.41 8.03
C GLY A 6 -15.13 80.52 7.06
N GLY A 7 -13.98 81.04 7.49
CA GLY A 7 -12.77 81.03 6.68
C GLY A 7 -12.12 79.64 6.63
N PHE A 8 -12.35 78.88 5.55
CA PHE A 8 -11.66 77.61 5.30
C PHE A 8 -10.33 77.86 4.56
N LYS A 9 -9.22 77.93 5.30
CA LYS A 9 -7.86 78.00 4.73
C LYS A 9 -7.43 76.62 4.24
N ILE A 10 -7.48 76.39 2.93
CA ILE A 10 -6.87 75.23 2.28
C ILE A 10 -5.34 75.40 2.30
N LYS A 11 -4.65 74.69 3.22
CA LYS A 11 -3.19 74.55 3.14
C LYS A 11 -2.85 73.69 1.92
N LYS A 12 -2.24 74.29 0.88
CA LYS A 12 -1.63 73.55 -0.22
C LYS A 12 -0.54 72.61 0.33
N LYS A 13 -0.79 71.29 0.33
CA LYS A 13 0.23 70.28 0.62
C LYS A 13 1.32 70.38 -0.45
N LYS A 14 2.55 70.70 -0.04
CA LYS A 14 3.75 70.65 -0.88
C LYS A 14 3.99 69.18 -1.27
N THR A 15 3.73 68.81 -2.51
CA THR A 15 4.14 67.52 -3.07
C THR A 15 5.66 67.49 -3.17
N ARG A 16 6.32 66.71 -2.31
CA ARG A 16 7.76 66.45 -2.40
C ARG A 16 8.02 65.60 -3.64
N GLY A 17 8.48 66.23 -4.72
CA GLY A 17 8.93 65.52 -5.92
C GLY A 17 10.10 64.57 -5.60
N ILE A 18 9.98 63.32 -6.01
CA ILE A 18 11.01 62.29 -5.83
C ILE A 18 12.22 62.69 -6.69
N LYS A 19 13.41 62.81 -6.08
CA LYS A 19 14.64 63.23 -6.78
C LYS A 19 14.98 62.24 -7.91
N LYS A 20 15.39 62.73 -9.09
CA LYS A 20 15.79 61.92 -10.28
C LYS A 20 16.78 60.79 -9.96
N LYS A 21 17.68 60.99 -8.99
CA LYS A 21 18.66 59.97 -8.53
C LYS A 21 17.98 58.79 -7.82
N THR A 22 16.87 59.04 -7.13
CA THR A 22 16.03 58.02 -6.48
C THR A 22 15.18 57.27 -7.50
N ILE A 23 14.66 57.96 -8.52
CA ILE A 23 13.92 57.33 -9.64
C ILE A 23 14.82 56.36 -10.42
N LYS A 24 16.09 56.74 -10.72
CA LYS A 24 17.07 55.85 -11.37
C LYS A 24 17.43 54.61 -10.54
N LYS A 25 17.45 54.71 -9.21
CA LYS A 25 17.69 53.57 -8.32
C LYS A 25 16.49 52.62 -8.27
N ILE A 26 15.28 53.17 -8.20
CA ILE A 26 14.04 52.38 -8.23
C ILE A 26 13.90 51.65 -9.57
N SER A 27 14.18 52.31 -10.70
CA SER A 27 14.14 51.65 -12.02
C SER A 27 15.17 50.51 -12.14
N ALA A 28 16.38 50.68 -11.58
CA ALA A 28 17.40 49.64 -11.59
C ALA A 28 16.98 48.41 -10.77
N VAL A 29 16.35 48.60 -9.60
CA VAL A 29 15.83 47.51 -8.77
C VAL A 29 14.68 46.77 -9.45
N VAL A 30 13.73 47.50 -10.06
CA VAL A 30 12.60 46.89 -10.79
C VAL A 30 13.09 46.05 -11.97
N VAL A 31 14.08 46.54 -12.73
CA VAL A 31 14.68 45.78 -13.83
C VAL A 31 15.41 44.54 -13.29
N LEU A 32 16.15 44.65 -12.19
CA LEU A 32 16.84 43.51 -11.58
C LEU A 32 15.85 42.42 -11.13
N VAL A 33 14.76 42.80 -10.46
CA VAL A 33 13.71 41.86 -10.02
C VAL A 33 13.01 41.21 -11.21
N ALA A 34 12.72 41.97 -12.26
CA ALA A 34 12.12 41.43 -13.49
C ALA A 34 13.06 40.42 -14.19
N VAL A 35 14.36 40.74 -14.27
CA VAL A 35 15.37 39.81 -14.81
C VAL A 35 15.47 38.56 -13.94
N LEU A 36 15.46 38.70 -12.62
CA LEU A 36 15.52 37.56 -11.69
C LEU A 36 14.27 36.69 -11.81
N ALA A 37 13.08 37.28 -11.95
CA ALA A 37 11.83 36.56 -12.19
C ALA A 37 11.84 35.82 -13.54
N VAL A 38 12.42 36.42 -14.59
CA VAL A 38 12.58 35.78 -15.90
C VAL A 38 13.59 34.63 -15.83
N VAL A 39 14.72 34.82 -15.14
CA VAL A 39 15.72 33.77 -14.90
C VAL A 39 15.12 32.62 -14.10
N LEU A 40 14.35 32.91 -13.04
CA LEU A 40 13.64 31.90 -12.27
C LEU A 40 12.57 31.19 -13.10
N TYR A 41 11.81 31.91 -13.92
CA TYR A 41 10.82 31.34 -14.84
C TYR A 41 11.46 30.40 -15.85
N PHE A 42 12.57 30.80 -16.49
CA PHE A 42 13.28 29.94 -17.43
C PHE A 42 13.98 28.77 -16.73
N ALA A 43 14.56 28.96 -15.55
CA ALA A 43 15.12 27.87 -14.76
C ALA A 43 14.05 26.82 -14.41
N PHE A 44 12.87 27.27 -13.97
CA PHE A 44 11.72 26.41 -13.66
C PHE A 44 11.13 25.74 -14.91
N ALA A 45 11.08 26.44 -16.05
CA ALA A 45 10.60 25.90 -17.33
C ALA A 45 11.56 24.87 -17.94
N THR A 46 12.86 24.91 -17.61
CA THR A 46 13.86 23.93 -18.08
C THR A 46 14.00 22.69 -17.20
N LEU A 47 13.44 22.71 -15.99
CA LEU A 47 13.35 21.52 -15.14
C LEU A 47 12.30 20.58 -15.73
N LYS A 48 12.73 19.69 -16.62
CA LYS A 48 11.92 18.53 -17.01
C LYS A 48 11.71 17.70 -15.74
N PRO A 49 10.46 17.50 -15.26
CA PRO A 49 10.22 16.58 -14.17
C PRO A 49 10.76 15.21 -14.57
N ALA A 50 11.49 14.55 -13.67
CA ALA A 50 11.92 13.19 -13.89
C ALA A 50 10.69 12.33 -14.25
N LYS A 51 10.82 11.46 -15.25
CA LYS A 51 9.71 10.61 -15.69
C LYS A 51 9.20 9.82 -14.47
N ALA A 52 7.97 10.09 -14.07
CA ALA A 52 7.31 9.36 -13.00
C ALA A 52 6.96 7.95 -13.53
N ILE A 53 7.27 6.93 -12.73
CA ILE A 53 6.83 5.55 -12.96
C ILE A 53 5.53 5.25 -12.24
N ALA A 54 5.23 6.02 -11.18
CA ALA A 54 3.92 6.03 -10.55
C ALA A 54 3.59 7.42 -10.00
N THR A 55 2.32 7.67 -9.72
CA THR A 55 1.86 8.86 -8.99
C THR A 55 0.82 8.48 -7.95
N VAL A 56 0.86 9.12 -6.79
CA VAL A 56 -0.11 8.96 -5.70
C VAL A 56 -0.69 10.34 -5.38
N ASN A 57 -1.97 10.57 -5.70
CA ASN A 57 -2.64 11.87 -5.49
C ASN A 57 -1.86 13.06 -6.10
N GLY A 58 -1.17 12.81 -7.23
CA GLY A 58 -0.35 13.81 -7.92
C GLY A 58 1.11 13.90 -7.46
N GLU A 59 1.48 13.25 -6.34
CA GLU A 59 2.89 13.11 -5.95
C GLU A 59 3.57 12.02 -6.78
N ALA A 60 4.69 12.37 -7.43
CA ALA A 60 5.41 11.45 -8.30
C ALA A 60 6.29 10.46 -7.51
N ILE A 61 6.41 9.26 -8.06
CA ILE A 61 7.43 8.27 -7.73
C ILE A 61 8.31 8.11 -8.96
N THR A 62 9.60 8.38 -8.83
CA THR A 62 10.53 8.33 -9.96
C THR A 62 11.25 6.99 -10.02
N ASN A 63 11.71 6.59 -11.20
CA ASN A 63 12.55 5.38 -11.31
C ASN A 63 13.83 5.48 -10.48
N ARG A 64 14.39 6.68 -10.31
CA ARG A 64 15.57 6.89 -9.46
C ARG A 64 15.26 6.57 -8.00
N GLU A 65 14.15 7.09 -7.49
CA GLU A 65 13.71 6.80 -6.11
C GLU A 65 13.52 5.31 -5.88
N LEU A 66 12.87 4.61 -6.83
CA LEU A 66 12.70 3.15 -6.76
C LEU A 66 14.04 2.42 -6.72
N GLU A 67 14.93 2.71 -7.68
CA GLU A 67 16.25 2.05 -7.76
C GLU A 67 17.10 2.34 -6.52
N ASP A 68 17.16 3.59 -6.06
CA ASP A 68 17.98 3.98 -4.91
C ASP A 68 17.49 3.29 -3.64
N LYS A 69 16.17 3.24 -3.41
CA LYS A 69 15.59 2.54 -2.25
C LYS A 69 15.74 1.01 -2.39
N TYR A 70 15.51 0.44 -3.58
CA TYR A 70 15.59 -1.01 -3.81
C TYR A 70 17.02 -1.53 -3.67
N ASN A 71 18.01 -0.79 -4.17
CA ASN A 71 19.41 -1.21 -4.12
C ASN A 71 19.97 -1.21 -2.69
N ARG A 72 19.41 -0.39 -1.80
CA ARG A 72 19.74 -0.34 -0.37
C ARG A 72 19.12 -1.48 0.45
N LEU A 73 18.19 -2.26 -0.11
CA LEU A 73 17.67 -3.44 0.57
C LEU A 73 18.79 -4.48 0.75
N PRO A 74 18.79 -5.25 1.86
CA PRO A 74 19.69 -6.40 1.99
C PRO A 74 19.44 -7.40 0.86
N ASP A 75 20.50 -8.08 0.40
CA ASP A 75 20.40 -8.97 -0.76
C ASP A 75 19.46 -10.14 -0.51
N GLU A 76 19.33 -10.59 0.74
CA GLU A 76 18.37 -11.62 1.14
C GLU A 76 16.94 -11.18 0.89
N TYR A 77 16.61 -9.91 1.17
CA TYR A 77 15.28 -9.37 0.93
C TYR A 77 14.98 -9.29 -0.57
N LYS A 78 15.96 -8.91 -1.40
CA LYS A 78 15.83 -8.86 -2.87
C LYS A 78 15.54 -10.21 -3.51
N LEU A 79 15.78 -11.34 -2.81
CA LEU A 79 15.42 -12.68 -3.30
C LEU A 79 13.90 -12.94 -3.24
N PHE A 80 13.18 -12.23 -2.37
CA PHE A 80 11.78 -12.48 -2.09
C PHE A 80 10.84 -11.36 -2.55
N ILE A 81 11.39 -10.22 -2.98
CA ILE A 81 10.61 -9.07 -3.42
C ILE A 81 11.03 -8.63 -4.81
N SER A 82 10.06 -8.47 -5.72
CA SER A 82 10.34 -7.89 -7.03
C SER A 82 10.42 -6.36 -6.94
N LYS A 83 11.00 -5.72 -7.96
CA LYS A 83 10.98 -4.25 -8.05
C LYS A 83 9.56 -3.69 -8.18
N GLU A 84 8.64 -4.46 -8.74
CA GLU A 84 7.24 -4.07 -8.88
C GLU A 84 6.53 -4.10 -7.53
N ASP A 85 6.71 -5.18 -6.75
CA ASP A 85 6.16 -5.28 -5.39
C ASP A 85 6.75 -4.20 -4.48
N PHE A 86 8.05 -3.92 -4.62
CA PHE A 86 8.69 -2.85 -3.87
C PHE A 86 8.18 -1.46 -4.28
N LEU A 87 7.85 -1.23 -5.56
CA LEU A 87 7.18 -0.01 -5.98
C LEU A 87 5.81 0.13 -5.30
N ASP A 88 5.06 -0.96 -5.14
CA ASP A 88 3.81 -0.94 -4.38
C ASP A 88 4.01 -0.63 -2.90
N GLN A 89 5.09 -1.11 -2.28
CA GLN A 89 5.46 -0.70 -0.92
C GLN A 89 5.74 0.80 -0.83
N ILE A 90 6.46 1.38 -1.81
CA ILE A 90 6.70 2.84 -1.85
C ILE A 90 5.36 3.59 -2.01
N ILE A 91 4.43 3.09 -2.82
CA ILE A 91 3.08 3.67 -2.95
C ILE A 91 2.36 3.66 -1.59
N ASN A 92 2.38 2.54 -0.88
CA ASN A 92 1.73 2.41 0.44
C ASN A 92 2.36 3.36 1.47
N VAL A 93 3.69 3.46 1.50
CA VAL A 93 4.40 4.44 2.34
C VAL A 93 3.98 5.87 2.02
N LYS A 94 3.86 6.24 0.74
CA LYS A 94 3.41 7.59 0.36
C LYS A 94 1.96 7.86 0.77
N LEU A 95 1.07 6.88 0.66
CA LEU A 95 -0.32 7.00 1.13
C LEU A 95 -0.36 7.25 2.64
N LEU A 96 0.37 6.46 3.42
CA LEU A 96 0.44 6.61 4.88
C LEU A 96 1.03 7.97 5.28
N LEU A 97 2.05 8.45 4.58
CA LEU A 97 2.63 9.77 4.84
C LEU A 97 1.69 10.92 4.43
N GLN A 98 0.89 10.75 3.36
CA GLN A 98 -0.15 11.72 2.99
C GLN A 98 -1.24 11.79 4.04
N GLU A 99 -1.71 10.63 4.50
CA GLU A 99 -2.71 10.51 5.55
C GLU A 99 -2.22 11.10 6.87
N ALA A 100 -0.99 10.79 7.28
CA ALA A 100 -0.38 11.39 8.46
C ALA A 100 -0.32 12.92 8.38
N ARG A 101 -0.06 13.49 7.19
CA ARG A 101 -0.11 14.95 6.96
C ARG A 101 -1.53 15.49 7.07
N GLU A 102 -2.51 14.79 6.51
CA GLU A 102 -3.93 15.16 6.57
C GLU A 102 -4.45 15.18 8.01
N GLN A 103 -4.05 14.20 8.82
CA GLN A 103 -4.38 14.12 10.25
C GLN A 103 -3.48 14.96 11.16
N ALA A 104 -2.54 15.72 10.59
CA ALA A 104 -1.59 16.54 11.33
C ALA A 104 -0.79 15.77 12.41
N VAL A 105 -0.38 14.54 12.08
CA VAL A 105 0.55 13.75 12.92
C VAL A 105 1.93 14.40 12.87
N VAL A 106 2.51 14.66 14.05
CA VAL A 106 3.81 15.34 14.19
C VAL A 106 4.77 14.47 14.99
N VAL A 107 5.99 14.32 14.47
CA VAL A 107 7.14 13.77 15.19
C VAL A 107 8.08 14.91 15.55
N SER A 108 8.50 14.95 16.81
CA SER A 108 9.45 15.96 17.30
C SER A 108 10.90 15.53 17.05
N GLU A 109 11.80 16.51 16.97
CA GLU A 109 13.24 16.26 16.87
C GLU A 109 13.76 15.44 18.07
N ASP A 110 13.21 15.65 19.27
CA ASP A 110 13.60 14.90 20.47
C ASP A 110 13.30 13.40 20.34
N GLU A 111 12.21 13.03 19.66
CA GLU A 111 11.86 11.62 19.39
C GLU A 111 12.81 10.98 18.38
N ILE A 112 13.20 11.74 17.35
CA ILE A 112 14.18 11.29 16.35
C ILE A 112 15.55 11.12 16.98
N ASP A 113 16.00 12.10 17.77
CA ASP A 113 17.27 12.06 18.47
C ASP A 113 17.29 10.94 19.52
N PHE A 114 16.16 10.67 20.18
CA PHE A 114 16.03 9.51 21.07
C PHE A 114 16.26 8.20 20.31
N GLU A 115 15.60 8.01 19.16
CA GLU A 115 15.73 6.79 18.36
C GLU A 115 17.16 6.62 17.82
N ILE A 116 17.79 7.70 17.35
CA ILE A 116 19.20 7.67 16.93
C ILE A 116 20.12 7.26 18.08
N ASN A 117 19.89 7.79 19.29
CA ASN A 117 20.68 7.42 20.45
C ASN A 117 20.47 5.96 20.85
N THR A 118 19.28 5.41 20.62
CA THR A 118 18.99 3.98 20.80
C THR A 118 19.77 3.13 19.80
N LEU A 119 19.77 3.49 18.52
CA LEU A 119 20.56 2.81 17.48
C LEU A 119 22.07 2.89 17.76
N LYS A 120 22.57 4.05 18.21
CA LYS A 120 23.99 4.22 18.59
C LYS A 120 24.42 3.28 19.71
N LYS A 121 23.54 2.98 20.68
CA LYS A 121 23.84 2.06 21.78
C LYS A 121 23.97 0.60 21.33
N GLN A 122 23.44 0.24 20.17
CA GLN A 122 23.63 -1.08 19.58
C GLN A 122 25.03 -1.24 18.99
N ALA A 123 25.71 -0.12 18.66
CA ALA A 123 27.09 -0.12 18.22
C ALA A 123 28.05 -0.07 19.42
N PRO A 124 29.20 -0.79 19.38
CA PRO A 124 30.17 -0.77 20.47
C PRO A 124 30.79 0.61 20.74
N THR A 125 30.87 1.47 19.71
CA THR A 125 31.44 2.83 19.78
C THR A 125 30.80 3.75 18.74
N GLU A 126 30.92 5.06 18.93
CA GLU A 126 30.48 6.06 17.93
C GLU A 126 31.13 5.83 16.55
N LYS A 127 32.42 5.50 16.54
CA LYS A 127 33.13 5.19 15.29
C LYS A 127 32.57 3.94 14.61
N ALA A 128 32.20 2.92 15.38
CA ALA A 128 31.56 1.72 14.83
C ALA A 128 30.18 2.06 14.24
N PHE A 129 29.43 2.97 14.85
CA PHE A 129 28.17 3.47 14.29
C PHE A 129 28.39 4.22 12.96
N GLU A 130 29.38 5.11 12.89
CA GLU A 130 29.74 5.77 11.63
C GLU A 130 30.19 4.79 10.53
N GLU A 131 30.89 3.72 10.91
CA GLU A 131 31.29 2.64 10.00
C GLU A 131 30.07 1.84 9.50
N LEU A 132 29.07 1.58 10.35
CA LEU A 132 27.81 0.94 9.96
C LEU A 132 27.02 1.80 8.97
N LEU A 133 26.90 3.11 9.20
CA LEU A 133 26.24 4.02 8.25
C LEU A 133 26.93 3.99 6.88
N LYS A 134 28.26 3.98 6.85
CA LYS A 134 29.03 3.86 5.60
C LYS A 134 28.83 2.51 4.91
N GLN A 135 28.74 1.41 5.67
CA GLN A 135 28.48 0.08 5.11
C GLN A 135 27.10 0.00 4.46
N GLN A 136 26.12 0.74 5.00
CA GLN A 136 24.76 0.82 4.47
C GLN A 136 24.59 1.92 3.39
N ASP A 137 25.68 2.56 2.97
CA ASP A 137 25.67 3.67 1.99
C ASP A 137 24.66 4.78 2.36
N THR A 138 24.66 5.16 3.64
CA THR A 138 23.78 6.18 4.22
C THR A 138 24.55 7.19 5.08
N THR A 139 23.94 8.33 5.33
CA THR A 139 24.45 9.39 6.22
C THR A 139 23.56 9.57 7.44
N LEU A 140 24.06 10.26 8.47
CA LEU A 140 23.24 10.57 9.66
C LEU A 140 22.00 11.40 9.31
N ASN A 141 22.10 12.29 8.32
CA ASN A 141 20.96 13.10 7.89
C ASN A 141 19.92 12.27 7.14
N GLU A 142 20.35 11.38 6.24
CA GLU A 142 19.44 10.45 5.58
C GLU A 142 18.77 9.50 6.59
N LEU A 143 19.52 9.00 7.58
CA LEU A 143 18.95 8.22 8.67
C LEU A 143 17.91 9.03 9.47
N LYS A 144 18.18 10.31 9.77
CA LYS A 144 17.22 11.21 10.42
C LYS A 144 15.93 11.32 9.62
N GLU A 145 16.02 11.52 8.31
CA GLU A 145 14.85 11.60 7.42
C GLU A 145 14.07 10.28 7.38
N GLN A 146 14.76 9.14 7.29
CA GLN A 146 14.15 7.81 7.33
C GLN A 146 13.42 7.56 8.65
N LEU A 147 14.05 7.91 9.78
CA LEU A 147 13.43 7.79 11.10
C LEU A 147 12.24 8.73 11.24
N HIS A 148 12.31 9.95 10.70
CA HIS A 148 11.16 10.85 10.69
C HIS A 148 9.97 10.22 9.93
N GLU A 149 10.18 9.69 8.72
CA GLU A 149 9.13 8.99 7.97
C GLU A 149 8.58 7.78 8.76
N GLN A 150 9.46 6.92 9.27
CA GLN A 150 9.08 5.73 10.01
C GLN A 150 8.29 6.04 11.29
N LEU A 151 8.75 6.98 12.11
CA LEU A 151 8.09 7.38 13.34
C LEU A 151 6.74 8.05 13.06
N THR A 152 6.64 8.81 11.95
CA THR A 152 5.38 9.43 11.53
C THR A 152 4.34 8.37 11.18
N ILE A 153 4.73 7.37 10.39
CA ILE A 153 3.86 6.25 10.02
C ILE A 153 3.49 5.42 11.26
N ASN A 154 4.45 5.11 12.11
CA ASN A 154 4.19 4.35 13.35
C ASN A 154 3.17 5.06 14.24
N LYS A 155 3.30 6.38 14.44
CA LYS A 155 2.32 7.15 15.22
C LYS A 155 0.93 7.16 14.58
N LEU A 156 0.86 7.31 13.26
CA LEU A 156 -0.42 7.23 12.54
C LEU A 156 -1.07 5.88 12.77
N LEU A 157 -0.34 4.78 12.54
CA LEU A 157 -0.88 3.43 12.68
C LEU A 157 -1.21 3.07 14.13
N ASP A 158 -0.44 3.56 15.11
CA ASP A 158 -0.75 3.38 16.52
C ASP A 158 -2.09 4.03 16.89
N HIS A 159 -2.32 5.26 16.43
CA HIS A 159 -3.56 5.99 16.65
C HIS A 159 -4.75 5.41 15.86
N GLU A 160 -4.54 5.08 14.59
CA GLU A 160 -5.64 4.69 13.70
C GLU A 160 -5.98 3.21 13.73
N VAL A 161 -5.03 2.36 14.10
CA VAL A 161 -5.17 0.91 14.03
C VAL A 161 -4.91 0.27 15.40
N VAL A 162 -3.67 0.32 15.89
CA VAL A 162 -3.22 -0.52 17.02
C VAL A 162 -4.00 -0.22 18.30
N SER A 163 -4.18 1.06 18.64
CA SER A 163 -4.91 1.49 19.85
C SER A 163 -6.40 1.13 19.85
N LYS A 164 -6.95 0.75 18.69
CA LYS A 164 -8.36 0.34 18.54
C LYS A 164 -8.54 -1.18 18.62
N ILE A 165 -7.45 -1.95 18.71
CA ILE A 165 -7.48 -3.41 18.76
C ILE A 165 -7.52 -3.89 20.22
N GLU A 166 -8.48 -4.75 20.54
CA GLU A 166 -8.57 -5.40 21.84
C GLU A 166 -8.42 -6.92 21.70
N VAL A 167 -7.42 -7.49 22.38
CA VAL A 167 -7.22 -8.94 22.46
C VAL A 167 -7.88 -9.48 23.73
N SER A 168 -9.08 -10.03 23.56
CA SER A 168 -9.83 -10.65 24.66
C SER A 168 -9.09 -11.85 25.27
N GLU A 169 -9.23 -12.05 26.57
CA GLU A 169 -8.73 -13.23 27.29
C GLU A 169 -9.17 -14.57 26.68
N SER A 170 -10.38 -14.63 26.12
CA SER A 170 -10.88 -15.83 25.44
C SER A 170 -10.06 -16.21 24.23
N LYS A 171 -9.64 -15.23 23.41
CA LYS A 171 -8.77 -15.47 22.23
C LYS A 171 -7.38 -15.95 22.62
N VAL A 172 -6.83 -15.43 23.72
CA VAL A 172 -5.54 -15.86 24.25
C VAL A 172 -5.61 -17.33 24.72
N LEU A 173 -6.69 -17.68 25.44
CA LEU A 173 -6.92 -19.05 25.88
C LEU A 173 -7.18 -20.01 24.71
N GLU A 174 -7.91 -19.57 23.70
CA GLU A 174 -8.17 -20.33 22.47
C GLU A 174 -6.86 -20.63 21.74
N TYR A 175 -6.00 -19.62 21.50
CA TYR A 175 -4.70 -19.82 20.88
C TYR A 175 -3.82 -20.81 21.67
N TYR A 176 -3.79 -20.73 23.00
CA TYR A 176 -3.03 -21.69 23.82
C TYR A 176 -3.53 -23.13 23.64
N LYS A 177 -4.85 -23.33 23.60
CA LYS A 177 -5.47 -24.65 23.41
C LYS A 177 -5.26 -25.20 22.00
N ASP A 178 -5.38 -24.35 20.99
CA ASP A 178 -5.22 -24.74 19.59
C ASP A 178 -3.77 -25.12 19.25
N ASN A 179 -2.81 -24.63 20.05
CA ASN A 179 -1.38 -24.92 19.91
C ASN A 179 -0.84 -25.74 21.09
N GLN A 180 -1.69 -26.55 21.74
CA GLN A 180 -1.34 -27.25 22.97
C GLN A 180 -0.14 -28.19 22.80
N ASP A 181 0.00 -28.85 21.65
CA ASP A 181 1.16 -29.73 21.36
C ASP A 181 2.50 -29.00 21.52
N TYR A 182 2.59 -27.75 21.05
CA TYR A 182 3.80 -26.93 21.18
C TYR A 182 4.09 -26.56 22.64
N PHE A 183 3.07 -26.14 23.38
CA PHE A 183 3.24 -25.73 24.77
C PHE A 183 3.53 -26.93 25.69
N ASP A 184 2.90 -28.08 25.45
CA ASP A 184 3.14 -29.32 26.20
C ASP A 184 4.54 -29.90 25.91
N GLU A 185 5.00 -29.86 24.65
CA GLU A 185 6.36 -30.31 24.28
C GLU A 185 7.45 -29.47 24.96
N ASN A 186 7.19 -28.17 25.16
CA ASN A 186 8.14 -27.23 25.75
C ASN A 186 7.92 -26.99 27.26
N ASP A 187 6.97 -27.68 27.90
CA ASP A 187 6.60 -27.54 29.32
C ASP A 187 6.27 -26.09 29.72
N ILE A 188 5.59 -25.35 28.84
CA ILE A 188 5.23 -23.93 29.05
C ILE A 188 3.78 -23.84 29.55
N PRO A 189 3.54 -23.50 30.83
CA PRO A 189 2.18 -23.37 31.36
C PRO A 189 1.49 -22.12 30.82
N TYR A 190 0.15 -22.16 30.73
CA TYR A 190 -0.66 -21.03 30.25
C TYR A 190 -0.33 -19.69 30.94
N SER A 191 -0.08 -19.71 32.25
CA SER A 191 0.26 -18.50 33.01
C SER A 191 1.52 -17.79 32.53
N GLU A 192 2.47 -18.53 31.95
CA GLU A 192 3.72 -18.01 31.41
C GLU A 192 3.52 -17.57 29.95
N ALA A 193 2.86 -18.41 29.13
CA ALA A 193 2.63 -18.12 27.72
C ALA A 193 1.64 -16.96 27.45
N LYS A 194 0.79 -16.62 28.42
CA LYS A 194 -0.36 -15.72 28.24
C LYS A 194 0.01 -14.38 27.59
N GLU A 195 1.08 -13.74 28.06
CA GLU A 195 1.45 -12.40 27.56
C GLU A 195 2.09 -12.47 26.17
N ASP A 196 2.92 -13.49 25.93
CA ASP A 196 3.53 -13.70 24.62
C ASP A 196 2.48 -14.03 23.56
N ILE A 197 1.50 -14.88 23.90
CA ILE A 197 0.35 -15.17 23.03
C ILE A 197 -0.45 -13.90 22.74
N ARG A 198 -0.70 -13.07 23.75
CA ARG A 198 -1.39 -11.80 23.55
C ARG A 198 -0.64 -10.90 22.57
N ASN A 199 0.69 -10.81 22.69
CA ASN A 199 1.52 -10.01 21.79
C ASN A 199 1.54 -10.58 20.37
N ILE A 200 1.61 -11.92 20.22
CA ILE A 200 1.49 -12.59 18.91
C ILE A 200 0.14 -12.23 18.27
N LEU A 201 -0.96 -12.43 18.99
CA LEU A 201 -2.30 -12.11 18.49
C LEU A 201 -2.47 -10.62 18.18
N LEU A 202 -1.91 -9.74 19.00
CA LEU A 202 -1.93 -8.30 18.77
C LEU A 202 -1.18 -7.94 17.50
N ASN A 203 0.00 -8.52 17.27
CA ASN A 203 0.79 -8.28 16.05
C ASN A 203 0.06 -8.80 14.80
N ASP A 204 -0.49 -10.01 14.85
CA ASP A 204 -1.25 -10.61 13.74
C ASP A 204 -2.51 -9.80 13.41
N LEU A 205 -3.27 -9.39 14.43
CA LEU A 205 -4.44 -8.54 14.25
C LEU A 205 -4.04 -7.17 13.71
N SER A 206 -2.97 -6.58 14.25
CA SER A 206 -2.47 -5.28 13.81
C SER A 206 -2.07 -5.33 12.34
N SER A 207 -1.34 -6.36 11.89
CA SER A 207 -0.99 -6.53 10.47
C SER A 207 -2.23 -6.55 9.59
N ASN A 208 -3.21 -7.41 9.90
CA ASN A 208 -4.44 -7.52 9.11
C ASN A 208 -5.22 -6.20 9.03
N VAL A 209 -5.33 -5.46 10.14
CA VAL A 209 -6.05 -4.19 10.15
C VAL A 209 -5.26 -3.08 9.46
N ILE A 210 -3.92 -3.07 9.56
CA ILE A 210 -3.06 -2.15 8.80
C ILE A 210 -3.25 -2.38 7.30
N ASP A 211 -3.32 -3.62 6.84
CA ASP A 211 -3.55 -3.94 5.43
C ASP A 211 -4.94 -3.48 4.96
N ILE A 212 -5.98 -3.66 5.78
CA ILE A 212 -7.32 -3.12 5.52
C ILE A 212 -7.26 -1.59 5.39
N TYR A 213 -6.56 -0.92 6.31
CA TYR A 213 -6.44 0.53 6.33
C TYR A 213 -5.71 1.06 5.09
N ILE A 214 -4.58 0.44 4.71
CA ILE A 214 -3.83 0.79 3.49
C ILE A 214 -4.71 0.58 2.25
N ASN A 215 -5.48 -0.51 2.20
CA ASN A 215 -6.38 -0.78 1.08
C ASN A 215 -7.49 0.27 0.95
N GLN A 216 -8.02 0.78 2.07
CA GLN A 216 -8.93 1.90 2.08
C GLN A 216 -8.27 3.19 1.54
N LEU A 217 -7.05 3.50 1.99
CA LEU A 217 -6.30 4.65 1.44
C LEU A 217 -6.04 4.48 -0.07
N ARG A 218 -5.74 3.27 -0.53
CA ARG A 218 -5.56 2.96 -1.96
C ARG A 218 -6.87 3.14 -2.75
N SER A 219 -8.03 2.81 -2.18
CA SER A 219 -9.32 2.99 -2.86
C SER A 219 -9.71 4.46 -3.02
N ASP A 220 -9.35 5.28 -2.03
CA ASP A 220 -9.67 6.71 -2.00
C ASP A 220 -8.69 7.54 -2.84
N ALA A 221 -7.50 7.00 -3.10
CA ALA A 221 -6.43 7.68 -3.82
C ALA A 221 -6.54 7.56 -5.36
N VAL A 222 -6.01 8.58 -6.03
CA VAL A 222 -5.73 8.54 -7.47
C VAL A 222 -4.31 8.03 -7.69
N ILE A 223 -4.20 6.74 -7.99
CA ILE A 223 -2.92 6.07 -8.29
C ILE A 223 -2.78 5.90 -9.80
N THR A 224 -1.62 6.28 -10.36
CA THR A 224 -1.25 5.93 -11.73
C THR A 224 0.08 5.18 -11.74
N LYS A 225 0.25 4.21 -12.65
CA LYS A 225 1.51 3.53 -12.95
C LYS A 225 1.77 3.70 -14.44
N ASP A 226 2.96 4.20 -14.83
CA ASP A 226 3.32 4.58 -16.20
C ASP A 226 2.28 5.49 -16.91
N GLY A 227 1.61 6.36 -16.14
CA GLY A 227 0.57 7.26 -16.64
C GLY A 227 -0.78 6.59 -16.90
N ILE A 228 -0.93 5.31 -16.59
CA ILE A 228 -2.20 4.58 -16.63
C ILE A 228 -2.83 4.64 -15.25
N LYS A 229 -4.07 5.11 -15.15
CA LYS A 229 -4.83 5.09 -13.90
C LYS A 229 -5.00 3.63 -13.46
N VAL A 230 -4.42 3.29 -12.32
CA VAL A 230 -4.60 1.98 -11.69
C VAL A 230 -5.97 2.04 -11.04
N THR A 231 -6.97 1.44 -11.67
CA THR A 231 -8.27 1.22 -11.00
C THR A 231 -8.08 0.09 -10.00
N SER A 232 -7.66 0.44 -8.79
CA SER A 232 -7.69 -0.34 -7.54
C SER A 232 -7.83 -1.87 -7.68
N GLY A 233 -6.72 -2.61 -7.50
CA GLY A 233 -6.72 -3.84 -6.69
C GLY A 233 -6.80 -5.22 -7.35
N ILE A 234 -6.62 -5.36 -8.67
CA ILE A 234 -6.35 -6.68 -9.28
C ILE A 234 -4.87 -6.70 -9.66
N GLU A 235 -4.07 -7.41 -8.87
CA GLU A 235 -2.61 -7.40 -8.88
C GLU A 235 -2.05 -8.80 -9.23
N THR A 236 -2.72 -9.88 -8.81
CA THR A 236 -2.17 -11.25 -8.91
C THR A 236 -2.72 -12.04 -10.10
N PHE A 237 -3.77 -11.54 -10.76
CA PHE A 237 -4.34 -12.17 -11.95
C PHE A 237 -3.70 -11.66 -13.24
N THR A 238 -3.27 -12.59 -14.09
CA THR A 238 -2.87 -12.30 -15.47
C THR A 238 -4.09 -12.10 -16.34
N ARG A 239 -4.09 -11.01 -17.13
CA ARG A 239 -5.15 -10.76 -18.10
C ARG A 239 -4.89 -11.51 -19.41
N THR A 240 -5.90 -12.17 -19.94
CA THR A 240 -5.87 -12.82 -21.25
C THR A 240 -6.52 -11.93 -22.31
N ASP A 241 -6.28 -12.26 -23.58
CA ASP A 241 -6.94 -11.64 -24.73
C ASP A 241 -8.25 -12.34 -25.13
N ASP A 242 -8.67 -13.36 -24.38
CA ASP A 242 -9.89 -14.11 -24.68
C ASP A 242 -11.17 -13.29 -24.38
N SER A 243 -12.23 -13.64 -25.11
CA SER A 243 -13.56 -13.11 -24.81
C SER A 243 -14.06 -13.60 -23.46
N THR A 244 -14.87 -12.78 -22.78
CA THR A 244 -15.44 -13.16 -21.48
C THR A 244 -16.31 -14.40 -21.60
N CYS A 245 -15.96 -15.46 -20.86
CA CYS A 245 -16.77 -16.67 -20.78
C CYS A 245 -18.05 -16.41 -19.98
N LYS A 246 -19.20 -16.58 -20.63
CA LYS A 246 -20.52 -16.42 -20.05
C LYS A 246 -21.40 -17.62 -20.35
N LYS A 247 -22.34 -17.91 -19.45
CA LYS A 247 -23.44 -18.85 -19.68
C LYS A 247 -24.72 -18.20 -19.17
N GLU A 248 -25.74 -18.17 -20.02
CA GLU A 248 -27.02 -17.50 -19.73
C GLU A 248 -26.85 -16.02 -19.31
N GLY A 249 -25.88 -15.33 -19.92
CA GLY A 249 -25.59 -13.92 -19.63
C GLY A 249 -24.73 -13.68 -18.38
N LYS A 250 -24.60 -14.67 -17.49
CA LYS A 250 -23.78 -14.62 -16.28
C LYS A 250 -22.33 -14.98 -16.59
N VAL A 251 -21.37 -14.32 -15.93
CA VAL A 251 -19.95 -14.66 -16.06
C VAL A 251 -19.65 -15.99 -15.38
N ILE A 252 -18.75 -16.78 -15.96
CA ILE A 252 -18.31 -18.05 -15.37
C ILE A 252 -16.97 -17.85 -14.67
N ILE A 253 -16.88 -18.22 -13.39
CA ILE A 253 -15.62 -18.29 -12.64
C ILE A 253 -15.31 -19.74 -12.26
N ARG A 254 -14.02 -20.06 -12.17
CA ARG A 254 -13.55 -21.43 -11.89
C ARG A 254 -12.39 -21.43 -10.91
N LEU A 255 -12.41 -22.41 -10.02
CA LEU A 255 -11.27 -22.88 -9.27
C LEU A 255 -11.02 -24.36 -9.61
N PHE A 256 -9.78 -24.69 -9.97
CA PHE A 256 -9.29 -26.06 -10.05
C PHE A 256 -8.32 -26.31 -8.90
N SER A 257 -8.61 -27.30 -8.06
CA SER A 257 -7.86 -27.60 -6.83
C SER A 257 -7.57 -29.10 -6.70
N SER A 258 -6.92 -29.50 -5.61
CA SER A 258 -6.80 -30.91 -5.22
C SER A 258 -6.98 -31.09 -3.71
N SER A 259 -7.75 -32.11 -3.32
CA SER A 259 -8.02 -32.44 -1.90
C SER A 259 -6.74 -32.82 -1.13
N LYS A 260 -5.75 -33.35 -1.86
CA LYS A 260 -4.45 -33.80 -1.33
C LYS A 260 -3.44 -32.67 -1.13
N ASN A 261 -3.70 -31.48 -1.68
CA ASN A 261 -2.83 -30.33 -1.52
C ASN A 261 -3.29 -29.51 -0.29
N SER A 262 -2.47 -29.52 0.77
CA SER A 262 -2.75 -28.76 2.00
C SER A 262 -2.90 -27.26 1.74
N ALA A 263 -2.14 -26.70 0.78
CA ALA A 263 -2.22 -25.29 0.39
C ALA A 263 -3.48 -24.95 -0.42
N SER A 264 -4.15 -25.95 -1.01
CA SER A 264 -5.43 -25.75 -1.69
C SER A 264 -6.60 -25.77 -0.71
N ARG A 265 -6.57 -26.60 0.34
CA ARG A 265 -7.71 -26.76 1.26
C ARG A 265 -8.09 -25.47 2.01
N TRP A 266 -7.10 -24.67 2.42
CA TRP A 266 -7.38 -23.43 3.17
C TRP A 266 -7.86 -22.31 2.24
N ILE A 267 -7.23 -22.18 1.09
CA ILE A 267 -7.47 -21.09 0.15
C ILE A 267 -8.72 -21.31 -0.70
N SER A 268 -9.09 -22.56 -0.98
CA SER A 268 -10.35 -22.90 -1.64
C SER A 268 -11.56 -22.31 -0.92
N ARG A 269 -11.50 -22.14 0.41
CA ARG A 269 -12.57 -21.49 1.17
C ARG A 269 -12.77 -20.02 0.78
N ALA A 270 -11.70 -19.30 0.43
CA ALA A 270 -11.83 -17.91 -0.04
C ALA A 270 -12.66 -17.85 -1.33
N PHE A 271 -12.39 -18.77 -2.26
CA PHE A 271 -13.13 -18.86 -3.50
C PHE A 271 -14.59 -19.25 -3.25
N ASP A 272 -14.82 -20.27 -2.43
CA ASP A 272 -16.17 -20.77 -2.14
C ASP A 272 -17.02 -19.70 -1.43
N ASP A 273 -16.48 -19.05 -0.39
CA ASP A 273 -17.15 -17.96 0.33
C ASP A 273 -17.55 -16.81 -0.61
N VAL A 274 -16.65 -16.43 -1.53
CA VAL A 274 -16.93 -15.36 -2.50
C VAL A 274 -17.92 -15.83 -3.56
N ALA A 275 -17.82 -17.06 -4.04
CA ALA A 275 -18.79 -17.61 -4.98
C ALA A 275 -20.22 -17.60 -4.40
N ASP A 276 -20.36 -17.98 -3.13
CA ASP A 276 -21.62 -17.96 -2.39
C ASP A 276 -22.15 -16.53 -2.19
N GLU A 277 -21.27 -15.56 -1.93
CA GLU A 277 -21.63 -14.13 -1.78
C GLU A 277 -22.33 -13.57 -3.02
N TYR A 278 -21.81 -13.88 -4.21
CA TYR A 278 -22.40 -13.40 -5.48
C TYR A 278 -23.55 -14.28 -5.96
N GLY A 279 -23.63 -15.53 -5.49
CA GLY A 279 -24.72 -16.46 -5.76
C GLY A 279 -25.20 -16.44 -7.22
N ASP A 280 -26.43 -15.98 -7.44
CA ASP A 280 -27.07 -15.95 -8.75
C ASP A 280 -26.53 -14.88 -9.72
N GLU A 281 -25.64 -13.99 -9.33
CA GLU A 281 -25.05 -12.99 -10.23
C GLU A 281 -24.01 -13.61 -11.17
N ILE A 282 -23.45 -14.77 -10.78
CA ILE A 282 -22.39 -15.47 -11.49
C ILE A 282 -22.71 -16.95 -11.66
N ILE A 283 -21.85 -17.66 -12.38
CA ILE A 283 -21.80 -19.13 -12.38
C ILE A 283 -20.41 -19.54 -11.90
N ALA A 284 -20.35 -20.25 -10.78
CA ALA A 284 -19.09 -20.69 -10.19
C ALA A 284 -18.94 -22.21 -10.28
N TYR A 285 -17.70 -22.66 -10.49
CA TYR A 285 -17.31 -24.06 -10.41
C TYR A 285 -16.04 -24.18 -9.56
N HIS A 286 -16.02 -25.12 -8.62
CA HIS A 286 -14.81 -25.49 -7.89
C HIS A 286 -14.57 -26.99 -8.05
N TRP A 287 -13.73 -27.33 -9.03
CA TRP A 287 -13.39 -28.72 -9.33
C TRP A 287 -12.18 -29.19 -8.53
N GLN A 288 -12.36 -30.25 -7.74
CA GLN A 288 -11.25 -31.02 -7.18
C GLN A 288 -10.80 -32.09 -8.19
N LEU A 289 -9.61 -31.92 -8.77
CA LEU A 289 -9.15 -32.75 -9.89
C LEU A 289 -8.90 -34.22 -9.50
N ASP A 290 -8.61 -34.51 -8.23
CA ASP A 290 -8.32 -35.86 -7.75
C ASP A 290 -9.56 -36.66 -7.33
N THR A 291 -10.63 -36.00 -6.88
CA THR A 291 -11.90 -36.64 -6.56
C THR A 291 -12.86 -36.61 -7.75
N GLY A 292 -12.74 -35.60 -8.60
CA GLY A 292 -13.66 -35.35 -9.71
C GLY A 292 -14.91 -34.56 -9.32
N ASP A 293 -14.95 -34.05 -8.10
CA ASP A 293 -16.11 -33.41 -7.48
C ASP A 293 -16.14 -31.89 -7.70
N ASN A 294 -17.33 -31.33 -7.90
CA ASN A 294 -17.57 -29.89 -7.83
C ASN A 294 -18.10 -29.52 -6.43
N THR A 295 -17.21 -29.01 -5.58
CA THR A 295 -17.49 -28.84 -4.15
C THR A 295 -18.53 -27.75 -3.82
N LEU A 296 -18.94 -26.97 -4.83
CA LEU A 296 -20.01 -25.97 -4.70
C LEU A 296 -21.42 -26.57 -4.85
N THR A 297 -21.55 -27.87 -5.12
CA THR A 297 -22.87 -28.51 -5.25
C THR A 297 -23.09 -29.59 -4.20
N SER A 298 -24.35 -29.90 -3.93
CA SER A 298 -24.72 -30.99 -3.02
C SER A 298 -24.65 -32.37 -3.67
N VAL A 299 -24.39 -32.45 -4.98
CA VAL A 299 -24.33 -33.71 -5.73
C VAL A 299 -22.86 -34.04 -5.93
N GLU A 300 -22.42 -35.14 -5.36
CA GLU A 300 -21.04 -35.59 -5.52
C GLU A 300 -20.82 -36.12 -6.94
N GLU A 301 -19.95 -35.46 -7.71
CA GLU A 301 -19.52 -35.97 -9.01
C GLU A 301 -18.32 -36.91 -8.90
N THR A 302 -18.29 -37.94 -9.74
CA THR A 302 -17.17 -38.91 -9.77
C THR A 302 -16.18 -38.60 -10.89
N GLY A 303 -16.15 -37.38 -11.42
CA GLY A 303 -15.28 -37.01 -12.54
C GLY A 303 -15.51 -35.61 -13.08
N VAL A 304 -14.41 -34.89 -13.32
CA VAL A 304 -14.43 -33.57 -13.95
C VAL A 304 -14.86 -33.71 -15.42
N PRO A 305 -15.88 -32.98 -15.89
CA PRO A 305 -16.29 -33.01 -17.29
C PRO A 305 -15.13 -32.68 -18.24
N LYS A 306 -15.05 -33.37 -19.38
CA LYS A 306 -13.96 -33.19 -20.35
C LYS A 306 -13.78 -31.72 -20.79
N ALA A 307 -14.89 -31.00 -20.99
CA ALA A 307 -14.84 -29.59 -21.36
C ALA A 307 -14.16 -28.72 -20.28
N GLU A 308 -14.32 -29.05 -19.00
CA GLU A 308 -13.69 -28.34 -17.89
C GLU A 308 -12.20 -28.70 -17.77
N VAL A 309 -11.83 -29.97 -18.02
CA VAL A 309 -10.43 -30.39 -18.15
C VAL A 309 -9.71 -29.66 -19.29
N ASP A 310 -10.39 -29.48 -20.42
CA ASP A 310 -9.84 -28.76 -21.58
C ASP A 310 -9.63 -27.28 -21.27
N VAL A 311 -10.54 -26.65 -20.51
CA VAL A 311 -10.39 -25.28 -20.00
C VAL A 311 -9.19 -25.17 -19.05
N PHE A 312 -9.08 -26.07 -18.07
CA PHE A 312 -7.95 -26.09 -17.13
C PHE A 312 -6.61 -26.15 -17.88
N ARG A 313 -6.46 -27.09 -18.82
CA ARG A 313 -5.23 -27.26 -19.61
C ARG A 313 -4.91 -26.08 -20.53
N LYS A 314 -5.93 -25.41 -21.06
CA LYS A 314 -5.74 -24.21 -21.90
C LYS A 314 -5.05 -23.10 -21.13
N TYR A 315 -5.49 -22.83 -19.91
CA TYR A 315 -5.02 -21.69 -19.11
C TYR A 315 -3.92 -22.05 -18.12
N ASN A 316 -3.69 -23.33 -17.86
CA ASN A 316 -2.56 -23.82 -17.09
C ASN A 316 -1.93 -25.07 -17.75
N PRO A 317 -1.05 -24.88 -18.75
CA PRO A 317 -0.41 -26.00 -19.45
C PRO A 317 0.50 -26.85 -18.56
N GLU A 318 0.99 -26.29 -17.45
CA GLU A 318 1.84 -26.98 -16.45
C GLU A 318 1.02 -27.90 -15.52
N ASN A 319 -0.31 -27.87 -15.61
CA ASN A 319 -1.23 -28.73 -14.84
C ASN A 319 -1.05 -28.64 -13.31
N THR A 320 -0.70 -27.46 -12.80
CA THR A 320 -0.53 -27.21 -11.37
C THR A 320 -1.84 -26.75 -10.71
N VAL A 321 -1.95 -26.93 -9.40
CA VAL A 321 -3.10 -26.47 -8.62
C VAL A 321 -2.64 -25.71 -7.37
N PRO A 322 -3.39 -24.68 -6.91
CA PRO A 322 -4.67 -24.24 -7.45
C PRO A 322 -4.55 -23.39 -8.72
N THR A 323 -5.62 -23.33 -9.52
CA THR A 323 -5.74 -22.46 -10.71
C THR A 323 -7.09 -21.78 -10.73
N TYR A 324 -7.08 -20.46 -10.83
CA TYR A 324 -8.24 -19.59 -10.89
C TYR A 324 -8.44 -19.08 -12.32
N ILE A 325 -9.65 -19.20 -12.85
CA ILE A 325 -10.00 -18.70 -14.19
C ILE A 325 -11.32 -17.94 -14.09
N PHE A 326 -11.24 -16.62 -14.11
CA PHE A 326 -12.37 -15.72 -13.90
C PHE A 326 -12.78 -15.12 -15.24
N GLY A 327 -13.97 -15.50 -15.71
CA GLY A 327 -14.53 -15.05 -16.97
C GLY A 327 -13.65 -15.36 -18.18
N CYS A 328 -12.73 -16.32 -18.10
CA CYS A 328 -11.67 -16.58 -19.09
C CYS A 328 -10.74 -15.38 -19.39
N LYS A 329 -10.91 -14.25 -18.69
CA LYS A 329 -10.13 -13.02 -18.88
C LYS A 329 -9.06 -12.80 -17.85
N TYR A 330 -9.25 -13.32 -16.63
CA TYR A 330 -8.30 -13.20 -15.54
C TYR A 330 -7.92 -14.60 -15.10
N VAL A 331 -6.64 -14.92 -15.15
CA VAL A 331 -6.10 -16.24 -14.82
C VAL A 331 -5.02 -16.09 -13.77
N ARG A 332 -5.03 -16.98 -12.78
CA ARG A 332 -3.96 -17.07 -11.79
C ARG A 332 -3.64 -18.51 -11.49
N VAL A 333 -2.35 -18.83 -11.48
CA VAL A 333 -1.83 -20.17 -11.18
C VAL A 333 -1.04 -20.08 -9.88
N GLY A 334 -1.35 -20.95 -8.93
CA GLY A 334 -0.78 -20.91 -7.59
C GLY A 334 -1.49 -19.92 -6.66
N ASN A 335 -0.94 -19.81 -5.45
CA ASN A 335 -1.41 -18.90 -4.41
C ASN A 335 -0.55 -17.64 -4.41
N SER A 336 -1.16 -16.50 -4.13
CA SER A 336 -0.46 -15.21 -4.13
C SER A 336 -0.49 -14.47 -2.80
N TYR A 337 -1.46 -14.77 -1.94
CA TYR A 337 -1.54 -14.21 -0.59
C TYR A 337 -1.39 -15.27 0.48
N SER A 338 -0.89 -14.86 1.66
CA SER A 338 -0.88 -15.64 2.89
C SER A 338 -2.16 -15.46 3.73
N SER A 339 -2.97 -14.44 3.42
CA SER A 339 -4.24 -14.13 4.09
C SER A 339 -5.46 -14.51 3.25
N LEU A 340 -6.46 -15.11 3.90
CA LEU A 340 -7.73 -15.47 3.26
C LEU A 340 -8.55 -14.23 2.86
N GLU A 341 -8.49 -13.15 3.64
CA GLU A 341 -9.30 -11.96 3.39
C GLU A 341 -8.75 -11.12 2.22
N GLU A 342 -7.43 -11.09 2.03
CA GLU A 342 -6.80 -10.47 0.85
C GLU A 342 -7.18 -11.21 -0.43
N GLU A 343 -7.13 -12.54 -0.37
CA GLU A 343 -7.54 -13.44 -1.44
C GLU A 343 -8.99 -13.19 -1.85
N LYS A 344 -9.91 -13.14 -0.87
CA LYS A 344 -11.32 -12.82 -1.11
C LYS A 344 -11.50 -11.42 -1.70
N ALA A 345 -10.79 -10.43 -1.16
CA ALA A 345 -10.92 -9.04 -1.59
C ALA A 345 -10.52 -8.87 -3.06
N GLU A 346 -9.46 -9.54 -3.51
CA GLU A 346 -9.10 -9.51 -4.92
C GLU A 346 -10.12 -10.27 -5.80
N PHE A 347 -10.61 -11.43 -5.38
CA PHE A 347 -11.66 -12.16 -6.12
C PHE A 347 -12.89 -11.29 -6.37
N ARG A 348 -13.38 -10.58 -5.33
CA ARG A 348 -14.50 -9.62 -5.48
C ARG A 348 -14.21 -8.59 -6.55
N ARG A 349 -13.04 -7.93 -6.48
CA ARG A 349 -12.65 -6.91 -7.45
C ARG A 349 -12.58 -7.45 -8.88
N VAL A 350 -12.10 -8.68 -9.08
CA VAL A 350 -12.10 -9.33 -10.40
C VAL A 350 -13.53 -9.59 -10.88
N ILE A 351 -14.40 -10.11 -10.02
CA ILE A 351 -15.80 -10.40 -10.36
C ILE A 351 -16.55 -9.11 -10.73
N GLU A 352 -16.41 -8.06 -9.94
CA GLU A 352 -17.05 -6.76 -10.16
C GLU A 352 -16.72 -6.16 -11.53
N LYS A 353 -15.53 -6.42 -12.10
CA LYS A 353 -15.19 -5.98 -13.48
C LYS A 353 -16.11 -6.55 -14.56
N PHE A 354 -16.85 -7.61 -14.29
CA PHE A 354 -17.76 -8.25 -15.23
C PHE A 354 -19.23 -7.86 -15.03
N LEU A 355 -19.55 -7.26 -13.89
CA LEU A 355 -20.91 -6.89 -13.49
C LEU A 355 -21.26 -5.44 -13.82
N VAL A 356 -20.25 -4.62 -14.13
CA VAL A 356 -20.37 -3.28 -14.73
C VAL A 356 -20.48 -3.38 -16.25
#